data_AF-A0A1E3WCZ9-F1
#
_entry.id   AF-A0A1E3WCZ9-F1
#
_cell.length_a   1.000
_cell.length_b   1.000
_cell.length_c   1.000
_cell.angle_alpha   90.00
_cell.angle_beta   90.00
_cell.angle_gamma   90.00
#
_symmetry.space_group_name_H-M   'P 1'
#
loop_
_entity.id
_entity.type
_entity.pdbx_description
1 polymer ?
#
loop_
_entity_poly.entity_id
_entity_poly.type
_entity_poly.pdbx_seq_one_letter_code
_entity_poly.pdbx_strand_id
1 'polypeptide(L)'
;MAGCSGRAPQGAAVDTSNLTERDCLVRAMYFESNRSSPDGLMAVGTVVMNRVDSARFPSTICGVVGQHRQFAPGVLTRAVDARQAAPAARAADAIMNGERYAPVGKAMHFHMASYKNPYPARYVTVAGGNAFYLKPGRRWQSEYTGTVAAASSPKQGPIQSLYQKAAAVAAHGRPGPPCDPASSLAATSLACESEMEGQ
;
A
#
# COMPACT_ATOMS: atom_id res chain seq x y z
N MET A 1 4.68 39.77 23.17
CA MET A 1 4.19 38.39 23.03
C MET A 1 3.76 38.17 21.59
N ALA A 2 4.67 37.76 20.70
CA ALA A 2 4.34 37.46 19.31
C ALA A 2 3.82 36.02 19.23
N GLY A 3 2.52 35.84 18.96
CA GLY A 3 1.93 34.54 18.72
C GLY A 3 2.23 34.06 17.31
N CYS A 4 2.99 32.97 17.18
CA CYS A 4 3.15 32.28 15.91
C CYS A 4 1.86 31.51 15.57
N SER A 5 0.98 32.12 14.80
CA SER A 5 -0.15 31.44 14.17
C SER A 5 0.36 30.53 13.04
N GLY A 6 0.66 29.28 13.37
CA GLY A 6 0.96 28.24 12.39
C GLY A 6 -0.28 27.88 11.58
N ARG A 7 -0.33 28.35 10.33
CA ARG A 7 -1.37 27.98 9.36
C ARG A 7 -1.14 26.53 8.93
N ALA A 8 -2.08 25.65 9.27
CA ALA A 8 -2.09 24.28 8.76
C ALA A 8 -2.09 24.30 7.22
N PRO A 9 -1.31 23.43 6.55
CA PRO A 9 -1.33 23.36 5.09
C PRO A 9 -2.73 22.89 4.66
N GLN A 10 -3.41 23.75 3.93
CA GLN A 10 -4.70 23.47 3.32
C GLN A 10 -4.46 22.39 2.26
N GLY A 11 -5.22 21.29 2.36
CA GLY A 11 -5.05 20.11 1.51
C GLY A 11 -5.12 20.47 0.03
N ALA A 12 -3.95 20.53 -0.62
CA ALA A 12 -3.85 20.70 -2.05
C ALA A 12 -4.56 19.53 -2.75
N ALA A 13 -5.31 19.83 -3.81
CA ALA A 13 -5.84 18.82 -4.71
C ALA A 13 -4.67 17.96 -5.21
N VAL A 14 -4.76 16.66 -5.00
CA VAL A 14 -3.69 15.73 -5.39
C VAL A 14 -3.81 15.47 -6.89
N ASP A 15 -2.74 15.75 -7.61
CA ASP A 15 -2.63 15.36 -9.02
C ASP A 15 -2.62 13.84 -9.13
N THR A 16 -3.75 13.30 -9.58
CA THR A 16 -3.97 11.86 -9.71
C THR A 16 -3.07 11.21 -10.76
N SER A 17 -2.47 11.99 -11.66
CA SER A 17 -1.57 11.48 -12.70
C SER A 17 -0.19 11.07 -12.17
N ASN A 18 0.16 11.50 -10.95
CA ASN A 18 1.45 11.23 -10.29
C ASN A 18 1.35 10.28 -9.08
N LEU A 19 0.19 9.66 -8.85
CA LEU A 19 0.03 8.71 -7.75
C LEU A 19 0.77 7.41 -8.03
N THR A 20 1.59 6.98 -7.07
CA THR A 20 2.18 5.64 -7.12
C THR A 20 1.14 4.58 -6.77
N GLU A 21 1.39 3.32 -7.15
CA GLU A 21 0.55 2.18 -6.79
C GLU A 21 0.36 2.05 -5.28
N ARG A 22 1.42 2.36 -4.52
CA ARG A 22 1.40 2.47 -3.07
C ARG A 22 0.45 3.57 -2.61
N ASP A 23 0.51 4.76 -3.19
CA ASP A 23 -0.37 5.86 -2.79
C ASP A 23 -1.84 5.52 -3.05
N CYS A 24 -2.16 4.92 -4.19
CA CYS A 24 -3.52 4.44 -4.47
C CYS A 24 -4.00 3.44 -3.41
N LEU A 25 -3.15 2.50 -2.99
CA LEU A 25 -3.47 1.52 -1.96
C LEU A 25 -3.72 2.19 -0.60
N VAL A 26 -2.82 3.07 -0.17
CA VAL A 26 -2.94 3.83 1.09
C VAL A 26 -4.24 4.62 1.12
N ARG A 27 -4.56 5.30 0.03
CA ARG A 27 -5.77 6.12 -0.09
C ARG A 27 -7.03 5.27 -0.02
N ALA A 28 -7.07 4.12 -0.71
CA ALA A 28 -8.18 3.18 -0.60
C ALA A 28 -8.38 2.71 0.85
N MET A 29 -7.31 2.25 1.50
CA MET A 29 -7.36 1.79 2.88
C MET A 29 -7.79 2.91 3.86
N TYR A 30 -7.32 4.13 3.65
CA TYR A 30 -7.66 5.30 4.45
C TYR A 30 -9.13 5.69 4.38
N PHE A 31 -9.75 5.64 3.18
CA PHE A 31 -11.13 6.07 3.00
C PHE A 31 -12.17 4.96 3.19
N GLU A 32 -11.81 3.69 2.99
CA GLU A 32 -12.75 2.58 3.06
C GLU A 32 -12.87 1.95 4.44
N SER A 33 -11.89 2.14 5.32
CA SER A 33 -11.84 1.43 6.60
C SER A 33 -11.81 2.39 7.79
N ASN A 34 -12.19 1.89 8.95
CA ASN A 34 -11.87 2.57 10.19
C ASN A 34 -10.33 2.60 10.37
N ARG A 35 -9.74 3.80 10.25
CA ARG A 35 -8.30 4.06 10.33
C ARG A 35 -7.64 3.58 11.62
N SER A 36 -8.42 3.42 12.70
CA SER A 36 -7.94 2.89 13.98
C SER A 36 -7.99 1.36 14.07
N SER A 37 -8.48 0.66 13.05
CA SER A 37 -8.56 -0.81 13.00
C SER A 37 -7.51 -1.38 12.05
N PRO A 38 -6.42 -1.99 12.58
CA PRO A 38 -5.42 -2.67 11.77
C PRO A 38 -6.03 -3.76 10.87
N ASP A 39 -6.95 -4.55 11.42
CA ASP A 39 -7.65 -5.60 10.67
C ASP A 39 -8.48 -5.02 9.51
N GLY A 40 -9.13 -3.87 9.73
CA GLY A 40 -9.89 -3.17 8.69
C GLY A 40 -9.02 -2.73 7.52
N LEU A 41 -7.86 -2.16 7.83
CA LEU A 41 -6.87 -1.74 6.84
C LEU A 41 -6.37 -2.94 6.04
N MET A 42 -5.90 -3.99 6.73
CA MET A 42 -5.40 -5.21 6.07
C MET A 42 -6.49 -5.91 5.26
N ALA A 43 -7.74 -5.90 5.73
CA ALA A 43 -8.87 -6.51 5.02
C ALA A 43 -9.19 -5.79 3.69
N VAL A 44 -9.24 -4.45 3.69
CA VAL A 44 -9.43 -3.68 2.45
C VAL A 44 -8.25 -3.87 1.50
N GLY A 45 -7.01 -3.79 1.99
CA GLY A 45 -5.83 -4.01 1.16
C GLY A 45 -5.81 -5.40 0.53
N THR A 46 -6.21 -6.43 1.27
CA THR A 46 -6.37 -7.81 0.77
C THR A 46 -7.40 -7.88 -0.35
N VAL A 47 -8.55 -7.22 -0.23
CA VAL A 47 -9.56 -7.16 -1.30
C VAL A 47 -9.00 -6.50 -2.57
N VAL A 48 -8.25 -5.41 -2.43
CA VAL A 48 -7.63 -4.73 -3.57
C VAL A 48 -6.69 -5.68 -4.30
N MET A 49 -5.83 -6.40 -3.58
CA MET A 49 -4.92 -7.37 -4.19
C MET A 49 -5.66 -8.57 -4.80
N ASN A 50 -6.70 -9.09 -4.15
CA ASN A 50 -7.56 -10.14 -4.72
C ASN A 50 -8.19 -9.71 -6.06
N ARG A 51 -8.50 -8.42 -6.22
CA ARG A 51 -8.99 -7.87 -7.49
C ARG A 51 -7.86 -7.76 -8.51
N VAL A 52 -6.69 -7.24 -8.13
CA VAL A 52 -5.52 -7.16 -9.03
C VAL A 52 -5.15 -8.53 -9.60
N ASP A 53 -5.22 -9.57 -8.76
CA ASP A 53 -4.90 -10.96 -9.14
C ASP A 53 -6.01 -11.61 -10.00
N SER A 54 -7.18 -10.98 -10.10
CA SER A 54 -8.32 -11.49 -10.85
C SER A 54 -8.36 -10.96 -12.28
N ALA A 55 -8.65 -11.85 -13.24
CA ALA A 55 -8.75 -11.48 -14.65
C ALA A 55 -9.86 -10.45 -14.95
N ARG A 56 -10.81 -10.29 -14.01
CA ARG A 56 -12.02 -9.49 -14.15
C ARG A 56 -11.84 -8.02 -13.78
N PHE A 57 -10.75 -7.68 -13.13
CA PHE A 57 -10.44 -6.32 -12.73
C PHE A 57 -9.16 -5.85 -13.44
N PRO A 58 -8.85 -4.55 -13.36
CA PRO A 58 -7.56 -4.03 -13.79
C PRO A 58 -6.40 -4.71 -13.06
N SER A 59 -5.28 -4.90 -13.75
CA SER A 59 -4.09 -5.56 -13.21
C SER A 59 -3.15 -4.63 -12.44
N THR A 60 -3.63 -3.44 -12.06
CA THR A 60 -2.89 -2.47 -11.25
C THR A 60 -3.75 -1.99 -10.10
N ILE A 61 -3.12 -1.65 -8.97
CA ILE A 61 -3.79 -1.16 -7.77
C ILE A 61 -4.51 0.14 -8.09
N CYS A 62 -3.83 1.11 -8.72
CA CYS A 62 -4.46 2.36 -9.13
C CYS A 62 -5.63 2.13 -10.09
N GLY A 63 -5.52 1.16 -11.00
CA GLY A 63 -6.61 0.79 -11.91
C GLY A 63 -7.83 0.23 -11.15
N VAL A 64 -7.61 -0.62 -10.15
CA VAL A 64 -8.69 -1.16 -9.29
C VAL A 64 -9.33 -0.05 -8.46
N VAL A 65 -8.54 0.79 -7.79
CA VAL A 65 -9.01 1.85 -6.90
C VAL A 65 -9.73 2.96 -7.69
N GLY A 66 -9.28 3.24 -8.92
CA GLY A 66 -9.86 4.24 -9.80
C GLY A 66 -11.18 3.83 -10.46
N GLN A 67 -11.65 2.58 -10.28
CA GLN A 67 -12.91 2.15 -10.90
C GLN A 67 -14.11 2.95 -10.39
N HIS A 68 -14.98 3.32 -11.33
CA HIS A 68 -16.16 4.14 -11.03
C HIS A 68 -17.07 3.49 -9.98
N ARG A 69 -17.36 4.25 -8.90
CA ARG A 69 -18.27 3.85 -7.80
C ARG A 69 -17.89 2.54 -7.10
N GLN A 70 -16.62 2.12 -7.15
CA GLN A 70 -16.16 0.94 -6.40
C GLN A 70 -15.58 1.27 -5.03
N PHE A 71 -15.14 2.51 -4.87
CA PHE A 71 -14.55 3.09 -3.67
C PHE A 71 -15.22 4.45 -3.39
N ALA A 72 -14.88 5.05 -2.25
CA ALA A 72 -15.41 6.30 -1.75
C ALA A 72 -15.27 7.40 -2.81
N PRO A 73 -16.26 8.31 -2.94
CA PRO A 73 -16.17 9.44 -3.85
C PRO A 73 -14.89 10.23 -3.59
N GLY A 74 -14.12 10.45 -4.66
CA GLY A 74 -12.84 11.16 -4.62
C GLY A 74 -11.70 10.41 -3.92
N VAL A 75 -11.74 9.07 -3.84
CA VAL A 75 -10.67 8.26 -3.23
C VAL A 75 -9.27 8.62 -3.74
N LEU A 76 -9.12 8.98 -5.03
CA LEU A 76 -7.83 9.40 -5.61
C LEU A 76 -7.58 10.91 -5.58
N THR A 77 -8.61 11.75 -5.43
CA THR A 77 -8.49 13.21 -5.56
C THR A 77 -8.56 13.99 -4.24
N ARG A 78 -9.27 13.46 -3.24
CA ARG A 78 -9.50 14.15 -1.95
C ARG A 78 -8.21 14.29 -1.14
N ALA A 79 -8.12 15.34 -0.33
CA ALA A 79 -7.01 15.50 0.60
C ALA A 79 -6.96 14.33 1.60
N VAL A 80 -5.73 13.86 1.88
CA VAL A 80 -5.44 12.87 2.90
C VAL A 80 -4.61 13.53 3.98
N ASP A 81 -5.02 13.36 5.23
CA ASP A 81 -4.20 13.81 6.36
C ASP A 81 -3.06 12.82 6.56
N ALA A 82 -1.82 13.30 6.38
CA ALA A 82 -0.64 12.45 6.43
C ALA A 82 -0.44 11.75 7.80
N ARG A 83 -0.80 12.40 8.91
CA ARG A 83 -0.67 11.82 10.25
C ARG A 83 -1.69 10.69 10.45
N GLN A 84 -2.92 10.94 10.03
CA GLN A 84 -4.01 9.94 10.11
C GLN A 84 -3.87 8.81 9.08
N ALA A 85 -3.08 9.01 8.03
CA ALA A 85 -2.77 7.99 7.02
C ALA A 85 -1.60 7.09 7.42
N ALA A 86 -0.82 7.42 8.46
CA ALA A 86 0.34 6.61 8.85
C ALA A 86 0.02 5.13 9.14
N PRO A 87 -1.11 4.76 9.78
CA PRO A 87 -1.50 3.35 9.92
C PRO A 87 -1.81 2.69 8.57
N ALA A 88 -2.49 3.39 7.67
CA ALA A 88 -2.80 2.90 6.34
C ALA A 88 -1.54 2.73 5.47
N ALA A 89 -0.57 3.62 5.61
CA ALA A 89 0.74 3.52 4.96
C ALA A 89 1.47 2.25 5.37
N ARG A 90 1.60 1.98 6.68
CA ARG A 90 2.25 0.77 7.18
C ARG A 90 1.55 -0.52 6.74
N ALA A 91 0.21 -0.53 6.80
CA ALA A 91 -0.55 -1.69 6.36
C ALA A 91 -0.47 -1.88 4.83
N ALA A 92 -0.42 -0.80 4.04
CA ALA A 92 -0.19 -0.90 2.60
C ALA A 92 1.19 -1.50 2.30
N ASP A 93 2.24 -1.09 3.02
CA ASP A 93 3.58 -1.67 2.89
C ASP A 93 3.57 -3.18 3.18
N ALA A 94 2.90 -3.61 4.25
CA ALA A 94 2.71 -5.03 4.57
C ALA A 94 2.00 -5.81 3.45
N ILE A 95 0.90 -5.27 2.91
CA ILE A 95 0.17 -5.87 1.79
C ILE A 95 1.04 -5.95 0.53
N MET A 96 1.83 -4.90 0.23
CA MET A 96 2.76 -4.90 -0.90
C MET A 96 3.88 -5.93 -0.72
N ASN A 97 4.28 -6.22 0.53
CA ASN A 97 5.22 -7.28 0.87
C ASN A 97 4.61 -8.69 0.85
N GLY A 98 3.34 -8.82 0.47
CA GLY A 98 2.66 -10.11 0.31
C GLY A 98 1.82 -10.55 1.50
N GLU A 99 1.77 -9.77 2.59
CA GLU A 99 0.88 -10.09 3.71
C GLU A 99 -0.58 -9.99 3.29
N ARG A 100 -1.45 -10.81 3.89
CA ARG A 100 -2.89 -10.82 3.62
C ARG A 100 -3.65 -11.06 4.91
N TYR A 101 -4.84 -10.47 5.01
CA TYR A 101 -5.75 -10.73 6.12
C TYR A 101 -6.50 -12.04 5.88
N ALA A 102 -6.04 -13.11 6.51
CA ALA A 102 -6.54 -14.47 6.28
C ALA A 102 -8.09 -14.62 6.33
N PRO A 103 -8.83 -13.96 7.26
CA PRO A 103 -10.28 -14.08 7.30
C PRO A 103 -11.03 -13.53 6.08
N VAL A 104 -10.42 -12.65 5.28
CA VAL A 104 -11.00 -12.18 4.00
C VAL A 104 -10.93 -13.29 2.94
N GLY A 105 -9.93 -14.17 2.99
CA GLY A 105 -9.73 -15.22 2.00
C GLY A 105 -9.80 -14.68 0.57
N LYS A 106 -10.70 -15.24 -0.25
CA LYS A 106 -10.92 -14.84 -1.65
C LYS A 106 -11.98 -13.75 -1.84
N ALA A 107 -12.46 -13.11 -0.78
CA ALA A 107 -13.46 -12.05 -0.92
C ALA A 107 -12.88 -10.87 -1.71
N MET A 108 -13.68 -10.39 -2.67
CA MET A 108 -13.35 -9.24 -3.53
C MET A 108 -14.36 -8.10 -3.33
N HIS A 109 -15.34 -8.28 -2.44
CA HIS A 109 -16.42 -7.35 -2.23
C HIS A 109 -16.60 -7.09 -0.76
N PHE A 110 -16.96 -5.85 -0.44
CA PHE A 110 -17.33 -5.44 0.90
C PHE A 110 -18.38 -4.33 0.83
N HIS A 111 -19.02 -4.08 1.96
CA HIS A 111 -19.82 -2.89 2.22
C HIS A 111 -19.76 -2.58 3.72
N MET A 112 -20.19 -1.39 4.11
CA MET A 112 -20.35 -1.04 5.51
C MET A 112 -21.25 -2.07 6.22
N ALA A 113 -20.83 -2.58 7.38
CA ALA A 113 -21.46 -3.72 8.03
C ALA A 113 -22.95 -3.48 8.41
N SER A 114 -23.35 -2.23 8.62
CA SER A 114 -24.73 -1.83 8.88
C SER A 114 -25.61 -1.75 7.63
N TYR A 115 -25.03 -1.81 6.43
CA TYR A 115 -25.78 -1.75 5.18
C TYR A 115 -26.42 -3.10 4.86
N LYS A 116 -27.73 -3.09 4.58
CA LYS A 116 -28.46 -4.27 4.11
C LYS A 116 -28.26 -4.44 2.60
N ASN A 117 -27.45 -5.41 2.22
CA ASN A 117 -27.24 -5.75 0.82
C ASN A 117 -28.49 -6.43 0.22
N PRO A 118 -29.10 -5.87 -0.85
CA PRO A 118 -30.28 -6.46 -1.48
C PRO A 118 -29.95 -7.69 -2.36
N TYR A 119 -28.67 -7.93 -2.65
CA TYR A 119 -28.22 -9.02 -3.50
C TYR A 119 -27.73 -10.22 -2.68
N PRO A 120 -27.84 -11.45 -3.20
CA PRO A 120 -27.28 -12.61 -2.52
C PRO A 120 -25.77 -12.46 -2.37
N ALA A 121 -25.25 -12.77 -1.18
CA ALA A 121 -23.85 -12.68 -0.82
C ALA A 121 -23.50 -13.76 0.21
N ARG A 122 -22.29 -14.32 0.11
CA ARG A 122 -21.72 -15.22 1.13
C ARG A 122 -20.69 -14.46 1.94
N TYR A 123 -21.08 -14.01 3.13
CA TYR A 123 -20.20 -13.29 4.03
C TYR A 123 -19.10 -14.20 4.60
N VAL A 124 -17.89 -13.66 4.71
CA VAL A 124 -16.71 -14.40 5.21
C VAL A 124 -16.19 -13.83 6.52
N THR A 125 -16.20 -12.50 6.68
CA THR A 125 -15.72 -11.84 7.90
C THR A 125 -16.24 -10.40 7.99
N VAL A 126 -16.12 -9.80 9.17
CA VAL A 126 -16.36 -8.38 9.43
C VAL A 126 -15.10 -7.79 10.05
N ALA A 127 -14.59 -6.69 9.50
CA ALA A 127 -13.40 -6.01 10.00
C ALA A 127 -13.47 -4.52 9.68
N GLY A 128 -12.98 -3.66 10.59
CA GLY A 128 -12.89 -2.21 10.35
C GLY A 128 -14.21 -1.51 10.01
N GLY A 129 -15.35 -2.05 10.44
CA GLY A 129 -16.69 -1.53 10.11
C GLY A 129 -17.28 -2.03 8.79
N ASN A 130 -16.59 -2.94 8.08
CA ASN A 130 -17.04 -3.51 6.81
C ASN A 130 -17.32 -5.00 6.92
N ALA A 131 -18.32 -5.47 6.19
CA ALA A 131 -18.60 -6.89 5.96
C ALA A 131 -18.06 -7.31 4.60
N PHE A 132 -17.23 -8.35 4.59
CA PHE A 132 -16.56 -8.88 3.40
C PHE A 132 -17.27 -10.14 2.89
N TYR A 133 -17.42 -10.28 1.57
CA TYR A 133 -18.23 -11.36 1.00
C TYR A 133 -17.83 -11.81 -0.41
N LEU A 134 -18.24 -13.03 -0.74
CA LEU A 134 -18.20 -13.62 -2.08
C LEU A 134 -19.55 -13.39 -2.77
N LYS A 135 -19.54 -13.02 -4.06
CA LYS A 135 -20.77 -12.87 -4.86
C LYS A 135 -21.15 -14.19 -5.55
N PRO A 136 -22.27 -14.84 -5.20
CA PRO A 136 -22.72 -16.03 -5.91
C PRO A 136 -23.07 -15.72 -7.38
N GLY A 137 -22.77 -16.66 -8.27
CA GLY A 137 -23.13 -16.59 -9.69
C GLY A 137 -22.06 -17.17 -10.61
N ARG A 138 -22.48 -17.74 -11.74
CA ARG A 138 -21.59 -18.36 -12.76
C ARG A 138 -20.42 -17.47 -13.15
N ARG A 139 -20.66 -16.15 -13.20
CA ARG A 139 -19.64 -15.15 -13.51
C ARG A 139 -18.46 -15.18 -12.53
N TRP A 140 -18.69 -15.43 -11.24
CA TRP A 140 -17.69 -15.36 -10.17
C TRP A 140 -17.21 -16.74 -9.67
N GLN A 141 -17.91 -17.82 -10.05
CA GLN A 141 -17.63 -19.17 -9.54
C GLN A 141 -16.21 -19.66 -9.84
N SER A 142 -15.68 -19.35 -11.02
CA SER A 142 -14.36 -19.83 -11.47
C SER A 142 -13.22 -19.25 -10.62
N GLU A 143 -13.32 -17.98 -10.20
CA GLU A 143 -12.36 -17.31 -9.31
C GLU A 143 -12.38 -17.91 -7.89
N TYR A 144 -13.58 -18.11 -7.33
CA TYR A 144 -13.71 -18.59 -5.96
C TYR A 144 -13.31 -20.05 -5.80
N THR A 145 -13.64 -20.88 -6.80
CA THR A 145 -13.30 -22.32 -6.80
C THR A 145 -11.85 -22.59 -7.20
N GLY A 146 -11.13 -21.60 -7.74
CA GLY A 146 -9.76 -21.79 -8.24
C GLY A 146 -9.68 -22.64 -9.50
N THR A 147 -10.81 -22.93 -10.14
CA THR A 147 -10.88 -23.69 -11.40
C THR A 147 -10.40 -22.90 -12.62
N VAL A 148 -10.09 -21.61 -12.45
CA VAL A 148 -9.35 -20.80 -13.45
C VAL A 148 -7.84 -21.12 -13.51
N ALA A 149 -7.34 -22.06 -12.71
CA ALA A 149 -5.98 -22.56 -12.82
C ALA A 149 -5.81 -23.37 -14.13
N ALA A 150 -5.53 -22.68 -15.25
CA ALA A 150 -4.70 -23.13 -16.39
C ALA A 150 -4.82 -22.22 -17.65
N ALA A 151 -5.90 -21.45 -17.81
CA ALA A 151 -6.20 -20.80 -19.12
C ALA A 151 -6.00 -19.28 -19.17
N SER A 152 -5.83 -18.59 -18.04
CA SER A 152 -5.49 -17.17 -18.05
C SER A 152 -3.99 -17.02 -17.90
N SER A 153 -3.31 -16.67 -19.00
CA SER A 153 -1.94 -16.17 -18.98
C SER A 153 -1.77 -15.21 -17.80
N PRO A 154 -0.71 -15.34 -16.98
CA PRO A 154 -0.47 -14.37 -15.93
C PRO A 154 -0.38 -13.01 -16.59
N LYS A 155 -1.30 -12.09 -16.24
CA LYS A 155 -1.14 -10.69 -16.61
C LYS A 155 0.08 -10.22 -15.83
N GLN A 156 1.27 -10.30 -16.43
CA GLN A 156 2.46 -9.63 -15.93
C GLN A 156 2.18 -8.13 -16.03
N GLY A 157 1.49 -7.60 -15.02
CA GLY A 157 1.41 -6.17 -14.81
C GLY A 157 2.82 -5.64 -14.57
N PRO A 158 3.06 -4.34 -14.82
CA PRO A 158 4.36 -3.72 -14.63
C PRO A 158 4.96 -4.02 -13.24
N ILE A 159 4.11 -4.11 -12.22
CA ILE A 159 4.53 -4.30 -10.82
C ILE A 159 5.15 -5.69 -10.57
N GLN A 160 4.62 -6.75 -11.18
CA GLN A 160 5.16 -8.10 -10.98
C GLN A 160 6.51 -8.25 -11.70
N SER A 161 6.64 -7.63 -12.88
CA SER A 161 7.91 -7.52 -13.61
C SER A 161 8.94 -6.66 -12.87
N LEU A 162 8.53 -5.56 -12.23
CA LEU A 162 9.41 -4.71 -11.43
C LEU A 162 9.86 -5.41 -10.14
N TYR A 163 8.98 -6.15 -9.46
CA TYR A 163 9.34 -6.95 -8.29
C TYR A 163 10.26 -8.13 -8.66
N GLN A 164 9.98 -8.82 -9.77
CA GLN A 164 10.85 -9.89 -10.30
C GLN A 164 12.21 -9.36 -10.76
N LYS A 165 12.27 -8.17 -11.38
CA LYS A 165 13.53 -7.48 -11.70
C LYS A 165 14.31 -7.11 -10.44
N ALA A 166 13.66 -6.60 -9.41
CA ALA A 166 14.31 -6.28 -8.15
C ALA A 166 14.88 -7.54 -7.46
N ALA A 167 14.15 -8.65 -7.47
CA ALA A 167 14.62 -9.93 -6.93
C ALA A 167 15.80 -10.53 -7.74
N ALA A 168 15.80 -10.41 -9.07
CA ALA A 168 16.91 -10.87 -9.91
C ALA A 168 18.18 -10.03 -9.72
N VAL A 169 18.06 -8.71 -9.52
CA VAL A 169 19.21 -7.83 -9.23
C VAL A 169 19.85 -8.18 -7.88
N ALA A 170 19.06 -8.61 -6.89
CA ALA A 170 19.59 -9.09 -5.61
C ALA A 170 20.36 -10.42 -5.73
N ALA A 171 20.03 -11.28 -6.70
CA ALA A 171 20.71 -12.56 -6.93
C ALA A 171 21.99 -12.44 -7.77
N HIS A 172 22.18 -11.33 -8.49
CA HIS A 172 23.36 -11.08 -9.35
C HIS A 172 24.28 -9.97 -8.80
N GLY A 173 23.96 -9.40 -7.64
CA GLY A 173 24.87 -8.52 -6.92
C GLY A 173 26.13 -9.31 -6.55
N ARG A 174 27.26 -8.98 -7.20
CA ARG A 174 28.57 -9.45 -6.76
C ARG A 174 28.69 -9.24 -5.25
N PRO A 175 29.18 -10.21 -4.46
CA PRO A 175 29.46 -9.98 -3.06
C PRO A 175 30.38 -8.76 -2.97
N GLY A 176 29.96 -7.76 -2.19
CA GLY A 176 30.80 -6.60 -1.89
C GLY A 176 32.12 -7.08 -1.30
N PRO A 177 33.24 -6.37 -1.55
CA PRO A 177 34.52 -6.76 -1.00
C PRO A 177 34.40 -6.84 0.53
N PRO A 178 35.06 -7.84 1.18
CA PRO A 178 35.04 -7.93 2.64
C PRO A 178 35.61 -6.65 3.22
N CYS A 179 34.99 -6.16 4.30
CA CYS A 179 35.49 -5.02 5.05
C CYS A 179 36.85 -5.37 5.67
N ASP A 180 37.93 -4.80 5.13
CA ASP A 180 39.25 -4.84 5.76
C ASP A 180 39.30 -3.84 6.93
N PRO A 181 39.67 -4.28 8.16
CA PRO A 181 39.71 -3.40 9.34
C PRO A 181 40.96 -2.50 9.42
N ALA A 182 41.74 -2.35 8.36
CA ALA A 182 43.08 -1.74 8.42
C ALA A 182 43.18 -0.26 7.97
N SER A 183 42.08 0.40 7.56
CA SER A 183 42.14 1.83 7.14
C SER A 183 41.79 2.86 8.21
N SER A 184 41.65 2.45 9.48
CA SER A 184 41.66 3.39 10.61
C SER A 184 43.07 3.43 11.19
N LEU A 185 43.93 4.33 10.67
CA LEU A 185 45.13 4.83 11.36
C LEU A 185 45.82 5.90 10.49
N ALA A 186 45.52 7.16 10.79
CA ALA A 186 46.48 8.27 10.67
C ALA A 186 45.91 9.49 11.42
N ALA A 187 45.97 9.43 12.75
CA ALA A 187 46.13 10.62 13.56
C ALA A 187 47.61 10.97 13.56
N THR A 188 48.01 12.15 13.08
CA THR A 188 49.28 12.76 13.47
C THR A 188 49.15 14.29 13.46
N SER A 189 49.59 14.84 14.58
CA SER A 189 49.70 16.24 15.00
C SER A 189 50.73 17.05 14.20
N LEU A 190 50.59 18.40 14.19
CA LEU A 190 51.59 19.51 14.12
C LEU A 190 50.86 20.76 13.58
N ALA A 191 51.02 22.03 14.00
CA ALA A 191 51.80 22.78 15.00
C ALA A 191 51.06 24.15 15.17
N CYS A 192 50.93 24.77 16.35
CA CYS A 192 51.83 25.73 17.01
C CYS A 192 52.33 26.89 16.12
N GLU A 193 51.75 28.08 16.28
CA GLU A 193 52.42 29.37 16.08
C GLU A 193 51.80 30.44 16.99
N SER A 194 52.64 31.39 17.39
CA SER A 194 52.58 32.20 18.61
C SER A 194 52.85 33.68 18.30
N GLU A 195 51.97 34.58 18.75
CA GLU A 195 52.20 36.04 18.94
C GLU A 195 51.23 36.44 20.07
N MET A 196 51.53 36.94 21.27
CA MET A 196 52.54 37.84 21.86
C MET A 196 52.44 39.31 21.42
N GLU A 197 51.57 40.08 22.10
CA GLU A 197 51.70 41.46 22.63
C GLU A 197 50.41 41.75 23.44
N GLY A 198 50.34 42.44 24.59
CA GLY A 198 51.28 43.28 25.31
C GLY A 198 50.51 44.48 25.89
N GLN A 199 50.32 44.51 27.22
CA GLN A 199 49.86 45.61 28.11
C GLN A 199 48.39 46.03 28.13
#